data_AF-A0A944UJP6-F1
#
_entry.id   AF-A0A944UJP6-F1
#
_cell.length_a   1.000
_cell.length_b   1.000
_cell.length_c   1.000
_cell.angle_alpha   90.00
_cell.angle_beta   90.00
_cell.angle_gamma   90.00
#
_symmetry.space_group_name_H-M   'P 1'
#
loop_
_entity.id
_entity.type
_entity.pdbx_description
1 polymer ?
#
loop_
_entity_poly.entity_id
_entity_poly.type
_entity_poly.pdbx_seq_one_letter_code
_entity_poly.pdbx_strand_id
1 'polypeptide(L)' 'MWIDFKHLKKADKKYLPHAFRVIVVSINLLWLSVAGIIHAIFPFILSDTVSDGVKRISEKMEKFTRL' A
#
# COMPACT_ATOMS: atom_id res chain seq x y z
N MET A 1 14.98 -5.90 -11.66
CA MET A 1 15.68 -7.08 -11.12
C MET A 1 14.78 -7.71 -10.06
N TRP A 2 14.63 -9.04 -10.06
CA TRP A 2 13.70 -9.72 -9.14
C TRP A 2 14.20 -9.73 -7.68
N ILE A 3 15.51 -9.64 -7.48
CA ILE A 3 16.14 -9.56 -6.15
C ILE A 3 17.24 -8.49 -6.19
N ASP A 4 17.17 -7.45 -5.35
CA ASP A 4 18.24 -6.45 -5.20
C ASP A 4 18.73 -6.40 -3.75
N PHE A 5 19.82 -7.12 -3.46
CA PHE A 5 20.43 -7.17 -2.13
C PHE A 5 20.95 -5.81 -1.64
N LYS A 6 21.16 -4.84 -2.54
CA LYS A 6 21.61 -3.48 -2.18
C LYS A 6 20.45 -2.47 -2.14
N HIS A 7 19.20 -2.91 -2.31
CA HIS A 7 18.02 -2.03 -2.39
C HIS A 7 17.96 -1.02 -1.25
N LEU A 8 18.07 -1.49 0.00
CA LEU A 8 17.98 -0.65 1.18
C LEU A 8 19.14 0.37 1.28
N LYS A 9 20.34 -0.04 0.86
CA LYS A 9 21.52 0.83 0.81
C LYS A 9 21.37 1.90 -0.28
N LYS A 10 20.83 1.54 -1.45
CA LYS A 10 20.57 2.49 -2.54
C LYS A 10 19.48 3.50 -2.19
N ALA A 11 18.49 3.09 -1.40
CA ALA A 11 17.38 3.93 -0.98
C ALA A 11 17.65 4.73 0.31
N ASP A 12 18.83 4.58 0.92
CA ASP A 12 19.20 5.14 2.22
C ASP A 12 18.17 4.85 3.33
N LYS A 13 17.64 3.61 3.37
CA LYS A 13 16.63 3.20 4.35
C LYS A 13 17.13 2.08 5.26
N LYS A 14 16.76 2.16 6.55
CA LYS A 14 16.94 1.06 7.51
C LYS A 14 15.92 -0.06 7.24
N TYR A 15 16.31 -1.31 7.49
CA TYR A 15 15.49 -2.49 7.24
C TYR A 15 14.16 -2.47 7.99
N LEU A 16 14.18 -2.30 9.31
CA LEU A 16 12.97 -2.36 10.15
C LEU A 16 11.87 -1.36 9.74
N PRO A 17 12.14 -0.04 9.59
CA PRO A 17 11.10 0.90 9.18
C PRO A 17 10.62 0.66 7.74
N HIS A 18 11.48 0.17 6.84
CA HIS A 18 11.07 -0.23 5.50
C HIS A 18 10.13 -1.45 5.53
N ALA A 19 10.52 -2.52 6.22
CA ALA A 19 9.75 -3.75 6.34
C ALA A 19 8.38 -3.51 7.00
N PHE A 20 8.37 -2.83 8.15
CA PHE A 20 7.13 -2.48 8.86
C PHE A 20 6.16 -1.71 7.96
N ARG A 21 6.68 -0.73 7.21
CA ARG A 21 5.85 0.07 6.30
C ARG A 21 5.26 -0.74 5.17
N VAL A 22 6.07 -1.59 4.51
CA VAL A 22 5.59 -2.44 3.41
C VAL A 22 4.51 -3.39 3.92
N ILE A 23 4.68 -3.97 5.11
CA ILE A 23 3.66 -4.80 5.77
C ILE A 23 2.35 -4.01 5.99
N VAL A 24 2.44 -2.78 6.48
CA VAL A 24 1.25 -1.91 6.67
C VAL A 24 0.56 -1.61 5.34
N VAL A 25 1.31 -1.33 4.26
CA VAL A 25 0.73 -1.14 2.93
C VAL A 25 0.04 -2.41 2.44
N SER A 26 0.67 -3.58 2.61
CA SER A 26 0.08 -4.88 2.24
C SER A 26 -1.23 -5.17 2.99
N ILE A 27 -1.27 -4.93 4.30
CA ILE A 27 -2.49 -5.11 5.10
C ILE A 27 -3.61 -4.17 4.63
N ASN A 28 -3.30 -2.90 4.35
CA ASN A 28 -4.29 -1.96 3.83
C ASN A 28 -4.82 -2.40 2.47
N LEU A 29 -3.96 -2.84 1.54
CA LEU A 29 -4.38 -3.34 0.24
C LEU A 29 -5.26 -4.60 0.35
N LEU A 30 -4.94 -5.52 1.29
CA LEU A 30 -5.79 -6.68 1.58
C LEU A 30 -7.16 -6.25 2.08
N TRP A 31 -7.22 -5.24 2.97
CA TRP A 31 -8.49 -4.71 3.44
C TRP A 31 -9.30 -4.10 2.29
N LEU A 32 -8.67 -3.26 1.46
CA LEU A 32 -9.35 -2.66 0.30
C LEU A 32 -9.83 -3.71 -0.72
N SER A 33 -9.11 -4.82 -0.87
CA SER A 33 -9.57 -5.95 -1.67
C SER A 33 -10.85 -6.57 -1.10
N VAL A 34 -10.90 -6.82 0.21
CA VAL A 34 -12.11 -7.31 0.89
C VAL A 34 -13.25 -6.30 0.77
N ALA A 35 -12.98 -5.01 0.94
CA ALA A 35 -13.97 -3.94 0.78
C ALA A 35 -14.57 -3.92 -0.64
N GLY A 36 -13.73 -4.11 -1.67
CA GLY A 36 -14.18 -4.18 -3.06
C GLY A 36 -15.08 -5.38 -3.32
N ILE A 37 -14.77 -6.54 -2.74
CA ILE A 37 -15.63 -7.73 -2.84
C ILE A 37 -16.99 -7.48 -2.15
N ILE A 38 -16.97 -6.88 -0.95
CA ILE A 38 -18.21 -6.53 -0.24
C ILE A 38 -19.04 -5.54 -1.06
N HIS A 39 -18.42 -4.49 -1.62
CA HIS A 39 -19.10 -3.51 -2.47
C HIS A 39 -19.68 -4.14 -3.74
N ALA A 40 -18.99 -5.12 -4.35
CA ALA A 40 -19.49 -5.83 -5.51
C ALA A 40 -20.78 -6.64 -5.20
N ILE A 41 -20.93 -7.13 -3.97
CA ILE A 41 -22.14 -7.82 -3.50
C ILE A 41 -23.21 -6.80 -3.07
N PHE A 42 -22.79 -5.74 -2.39
CA PHE A 42 -23.64 -4.69 -1.83
C PHE A 42 -23.22 -3.31 -2.36
N PRO A 43 -23.68 -2.92 -3.57
CA PRO A 43 -23.17 -1.73 -4.29
C PRO A 43 -23.54 -0.38 -3.67
N PHE A 44 -24.21 -0.38 -2.51
CA PHE A 44 -24.62 0.80 -1.76
C PHE A 44 -23.79 1.03 -0.48
N ILE A 45 -22.87 0.11 -0.13
CA ILE A 45 -21.96 0.24 1.01
C ILE A 45 -20.53 0.34 0.48
N LEU A 46 -19.64 1.07 1.15
CA LEU A 46 -18.21 1.18 0.80
C LEU A 46 -17.92 1.84 -0.57
N SER A 47 -18.86 2.64 -1.10
CA SER A 47 -18.82 3.20 -2.45
C SER A 47 -17.51 3.92 -2.81
N ASP A 48 -16.98 4.73 -1.90
CA ASP A 48 -15.72 5.45 -2.11
C ASP A 48 -14.54 4.82 -1.36
N THR A 49 -14.76 3.73 -0.60
CA THR A 49 -13.74 3.18 0.30
C THR A 49 -12.54 2.65 -0.47
N VAL A 50 -12.77 1.97 -1.59
CA VAL A 50 -11.68 1.41 -2.41
C VAL A 50 -10.91 2.53 -3.11
N SER A 51 -11.60 3.47 -3.75
CA SER A 51 -10.99 4.59 -4.48
C SER A 51 -10.20 5.51 -3.57
N ASP A 52 -10.78 5.94 -2.44
CA ASP A 52 -10.10 6.78 -1.45
C ASP A 52 -8.93 6.05 -0.79
N GLY A 53 -9.11 4.76 -0.49
CA GLY A 53 -8.08 3.92 0.10
C GLY A 53 -6.86 3.81 -0.81
N VAL A 54 -7.07 3.50 -2.10
CA VAL A 54 -5.99 3.42 -3.09
C VAL A 54 -5.31 4.77 -3.26
N LYS A 55 -6.08 5.86 -3.36
CA LYS A 55 -5.53 7.23 -3.46
C LYS A 55 -4.63 7.57 -2.27
N ARG A 56 -5.10 7.32 -1.04
CA ARG A 56 -4.31 7.55 0.18
C ARG A 56 -3.03 6.72 0.24
N ILE A 57 -3.08 5.46 -0.20
CA ILE A 57 -1.88 4.61 -0.28
C ILE A 57 -0.90 5.20 -1.31
N SER A 58 -1.38 5.61 -2.48
CA SER A 58 -0.57 6.24 -3.52
C SER A 58 0.13 7.50 -3.03
N GLU A 59 -0.59 8.43 -2.39
CA GLU A 59 -0.03 9.65 -1.79
C GLU A 59 1.02 9.32 -0.71
N LYS A 60 0.76 8.31 0.12
CA LYS A 60 1.71 7.82 1.14
C LYS A 60 2.93 7.13 0.55
N MET A 61 2.84 6.62 -0.68
CA MET A 61 3.97 6.05 -1.40
C MET A 61 4.78 7.16 -2.06
N GLU A 62 4.14 8.11 -2.75
CA GLU A 62 4.80 9.23 -3.43
C GLU A 62 5.64 10.08 -2.47
N LYS A 63 5.09 10.41 -1.29
CA LYS A 63 5.81 11.16 -0.25
C LYS A 63 7.10 10.48 0.24
N PHE A 64 7.26 9.18 -0.01
CA PHE A 64 8.38 8.37 0.49
C PHE A 64 9.22 7.72 -0.62
N THR A 65 8.74 7.74 -1.86
CA THR A 65 9.41 7.25 -3.08
C THR A 65 10.00 8.40 -3.89
N ARG A 66 10.10 9.62 -3.35
CA ARG A 66 11.16 10.54 -3.79
C ARG A 66 12.51 9.88 -3.51
N LEU A 67 12.94 9.09 -4.49
CA LEU A 67 14.32 8.76 -4.80
C LEU A 67 15.10 10.06 -4.99
#